data_AF-A0A928KXG9-F1
#
_entry.id   AF-A0A928KXG9-F1
#
_cell.length_a   1.000
_cell.length_b   1.000
_cell.length_c   1.000
_cell.angle_alpha   90.00
_cell.angle_beta   90.00
_cell.angle_gamma   90.00
#
_symmetry.space_group_name_H-M   'P 1'
#
loop_
_entity.id
_entity.type
_entity.pdbx_description
1 polymer ?
#
loop_
_entity_poly.entity_id
_entity_poly.type
_entity_poly.pdbx_seq_one_letter_code
_entity_poly.pdbx_strand_id
1 'polypeptide(L)'
;MKIEIDRQEKIVEIWLSNQEQQDVAAMKNLAEYYWKYQAEKYKVAVFFSGKRELRGLTEELLLHNRRVAAKAELAREELAREENQQIGMTMSM
;
A
#
# COMPACT_ATOMS: atom_id res chain seq x y z
N MET A 1 -11.71 15.77 2.36
CA MET A 1 -10.52 16.47 1.85
C MET A 1 -9.70 16.82 3.05
N LYS A 2 -8.41 16.49 3.02
CA LYS A 2 -7.48 16.81 4.11
C LYS A 2 -6.43 17.77 3.57
N ILE A 3 -6.11 18.81 4.34
CA ILE A 3 -5.10 19.80 3.98
C ILE A 3 -4.07 19.84 5.11
N GLU A 4 -2.79 19.67 4.77
CA GLU A 4 -1.67 19.84 5.68
C GLU A 4 -0.76 20.96 5.16
N ILE A 5 -0.22 21.76 6.07
CA ILE A 5 0.61 22.92 5.73
C ILE A 5 1.90 22.81 6.50
N ASP A 6 2.98 22.52 5.78
CA ASP A 6 4.33 22.69 6.27
C ASP A 6 4.77 24.14 6.05
N ARG A 7 4.87 24.90 7.14
CA ARG A 7 5.28 26.31 7.09
C ARG A 7 6.79 26.48 7.00
N GLN A 8 7.58 25.48 7.42
CA GLN A 8 9.04 25.54 7.37
C GLN A 8 9.51 25.34 5.93
N GLU A 9 9.02 24.27 5.28
CA GLU A 9 9.36 23.94 3.90
C GLU A 9 8.49 24.68 2.87
N LYS A 10 7.48 25.42 3.34
CA LYS A 10 6.46 26.10 2.54
C LYS A 10 5.78 25.15 1.54
N ILE A 11 5.29 24.03 2.06
CA ILE A 11 4.56 23.02 1.30
C ILE A 11 3.12 22.93 1.81
N VAL A 12 2.16 22.90 0.91
CA VAL A 12 0.76 22.59 1.20
C VAL A 12 0.43 21.27 0.53
N GLU A 13 0.02 20.30 1.33
CA GLU A 13 -0.41 18.99 0.87
C GLU A 13 -1.93 18.90 0.94
N ILE A 14 -2.56 18.59 -0.20
CA ILE A 14 -4.02 18.43 -0.29
C ILE A 14 -4.31 17.00 -0.71
N TRP A 15 -5.07 16.30 0.11
CA TRP A 15 -5.41 14.89 -0.08
C TRP A 15 -6.91 14.78 -0.38
N LEU A 16 -7.22 14.17 -1.52
CA LEU A 16 -8.57 14.01 -2.03
C LEU A 16 -8.99 12.54 -2.05
N SER A 17 -10.16 12.26 -1.49
CA SER A 17 -10.78 10.95 -1.63
C SER A 17 -11.28 10.73 -3.07
N ASN A 18 -11.60 9.47 -3.42
CA ASN A 18 -12.14 9.17 -4.74
C ASN A 18 -13.50 9.88 -4.99
N GLN A 19 -14.33 9.98 -3.94
CA GLN A 19 -15.62 10.68 -4.01
C GLN A 19 -15.42 12.18 -4.24
N GLU A 20 -14.45 12.79 -3.56
CA GLU A 20 -14.15 14.22 -3.66
C GLU A 20 -13.53 14.60 -4.99
N GLN A 21 -12.76 13.70 -5.61
CA GLN A 21 -12.26 13.90 -6.98
C GLN A 21 -13.40 13.97 -8.01
N GLN A 22 -14.51 13.27 -7.76
CA GLN A 22 -15.67 13.25 -8.66
C GLN A 22 -16.60 14.44 -8.44
N ASP A 23 -16.45 15.17 -7.33
CA ASP A 23 -17.25 16.35 -7.02
C ASP A 23 -16.69 17.61 -7.72
N VAL A 24 -17.49 18.14 -8.64
CA VAL A 24 -17.17 19.37 -9.40
C VAL A 24 -17.01 20.57 -8.48
N ALA A 25 -17.75 20.66 -7.38
CA ALA A 25 -17.64 21.76 -6.43
C ALA A 25 -16.31 21.69 -5.66
N ALA A 26 -15.93 20.49 -5.20
CA ALA A 26 -14.64 20.26 -4.55
C ALA A 26 -13.46 20.61 -5.48
N MET A 27 -13.53 20.24 -6.76
CA MET A 27 -12.49 20.58 -7.73
C MET A 27 -12.41 22.07 -8.06
N LYS A 28 -13.53 22.79 -8.05
CA LYS A 28 -13.54 24.26 -8.21
C LYS A 28 -12.88 24.95 -7.00
N ASN A 29 -13.24 24.55 -5.79
CA ASN A 29 -12.64 25.08 -4.56
C ASN A 29 -11.14 24.81 -4.49
N LEU A 30 -10.66 23.70 -5.05
CA LEU A 30 -9.23 23.37 -5.11
C LEU A 30 -8.41 24.44 -5.85
N ALA A 31 -8.96 25.01 -6.92
CA ALA A 31 -8.28 26.05 -7.70
C ALA A 31 -8.04 27.32 -6.85
N GLU A 32 -8.99 27.68 -5.98
CA GLU A 32 -8.84 28.80 -5.05
C GLU A 32 -7.68 28.60 -4.05
N TYR A 33 -7.51 27.39 -3.54
CA TYR A 33 -6.37 27.04 -2.68
C TYR A 33 -5.05 27.15 -3.42
N TYR A 34 -4.99 26.73 -4.69
CA TYR A 34 -3.82 26.91 -5.53
C TYR A 34 -3.43 28.39 -5.66
N TRP A 35 -4.38 29.25 -6.03
CA TRP A 35 -4.09 30.69 -6.21
C TRP A 35 -3.64 31.35 -4.91
N LYS A 36 -4.31 31.05 -3.80
CA LYS A 36 -3.96 31.60 -2.48
C LYS A 36 -2.52 31.25 -2.09
N TYR A 37 -2.17 29.97 -2.13
CA TYR A 37 -0.86 29.51 -1.66
C TYR A 37 0.26 29.79 -2.66
N GLN A 38 -0.04 29.85 -3.95
CA GLN A 38 0.90 30.32 -4.96
C GLN A 38 1.29 31.78 -4.74
N ALA A 39 0.34 32.66 -4.39
CA ALA A 39 0.63 34.05 -4.05
C ALA A 39 1.53 34.18 -2.81
N GLU A 40 1.37 33.29 -1.84
CA GLU A 40 2.20 33.20 -0.63
C GLU A 40 3.55 32.48 -0.84
N LYS A 41 3.86 32.07 -2.08
CA LYS A 41 5.06 31.32 -2.48
C LYS A 41 5.21 29.95 -1.82
N TYR A 42 4.10 29.28 -1.54
CA TYR A 42 4.07 27.89 -1.13
C TYR A 42 4.05 26.96 -2.36
N LYS A 43 4.65 25.78 -2.23
CA LYS A 43 4.48 24.68 -3.17
C LYS A 43 3.21 23.92 -2.81
N VAL A 44 2.34 23.67 -3.77
CA VAL A 44 1.09 22.92 -3.55
C VAL A 44 1.22 21.54 -4.18
N ALA A 45 1.14 20.50 -3.36
CA ALA A 45 1.11 19.10 -3.77
C ALA A 45 -0.31 18.55 -3.57
N VAL A 46 -0.88 17.95 -4.61
CA VAL A 46 -2.23 17.37 -4.56
C VAL A 46 -2.15 15.87 -4.79
N PHE A 47 -2.65 15.12 -3.83
CA PHE A 47 -2.69 13.66 -3.82
C PHE A 47 -4.12 13.18 -4.08
N PHE A 48 -4.28 12.39 -5.14
CA PHE A 48 -5.56 11.76 -5.48
C PHE A 48 -5.58 10.31 -5.00
N SER A 49 -6.62 9.96 -4.24
CA SER A 49 -6.86 8.57 -3.87
C SER A 49 -7.03 7.69 -5.11
N GLY A 50 -6.40 6.52 -5.10
CA GLY A 50 -6.60 5.50 -6.12
C GLY A 50 -8.06 5.02 -6.21
N LYS A 51 -8.39 4.36 -7.32
CA LYS A 51 -9.73 3.78 -7.59
C LYS A 51 -9.89 2.34 -7.05
N ARG A 52 -8.79 1.73 -6.63
CA ARG A 52 -8.76 0.34 -6.22
C ARG A 52 -9.25 0.20 -4.79
N GLU A 53 -10.12 -0.78 -4.58
CA GLU A 53 -10.64 -1.11 -3.25
C GLU A 53 -9.51 -1.75 -2.43
N LEU A 54 -9.05 -1.04 -1.40
CA LEU A 54 -7.83 -1.40 -0.70
C LEU A 54 -8.03 -2.63 0.19
N ARG A 55 -9.21 -2.77 0.81
CA ARG A 55 -9.47 -3.82 1.78
C ARG A 55 -9.44 -5.20 1.12
N GLY A 56 -10.23 -5.40 0.07
CA GLY A 56 -10.32 -6.65 -0.68
C GLY A 56 -8.99 -7.05 -1.31
N LEU A 57 -8.28 -6.10 -1.93
CA LEU A 57 -6.94 -6.38 -2.47
C LEU A 57 -5.93 -6.78 -1.38
N THR A 58 -6.03 -6.16 -0.19
CA THR A 58 -5.16 -6.52 0.94
C THR A 58 -5.54 -7.88 1.51
N GLU A 59 -6.84 -8.18 1.66
CA GLU A 59 -7.34 -9.48 2.10
C GLU A 59 -6.88 -10.59 1.15
N GLU A 60 -7.02 -10.40 -0.17
CA GLU A 60 -6.54 -11.34 -1.19
C GLU A 60 -5.03 -11.58 -1.09
N LEU A 61 -4.24 -10.51 -0.96
CA LEU A 61 -2.79 -10.60 -0.83
C LEU A 61 -2.38 -11.37 0.43
N LEU A 62 -3.03 -11.10 1.56
CA LEU A 62 -2.76 -11.80 2.82
C LEU A 62 -3.09 -13.29 2.71
N LEU A 63 -4.22 -13.63 2.10
CA LEU A 63 -4.59 -15.03 1.86
C LEU A 63 -3.59 -15.72 0.92
N HIS A 64 -3.15 -15.04 -0.14
CA HIS A 64 -2.13 -15.55 -1.04
C HIS A 64 -0.82 -15.84 -0.30
N ASN A 65 -0.30 -14.86 0.45
CA ASN A 65 0.94 -15.01 1.21
C ASN A 65 0.87 -16.15 2.21
N ARG A 66 -0.26 -16.28 2.92
CA ARG A 66 -0.46 -17.38 3.87
C ARG A 66 -0.46 -18.76 3.19
N ARG A 67 -1.10 -18.88 2.03
CA ARG A 67 -1.11 -20.13 1.24
C ARG A 67 0.29 -20.48 0.74
N VAL A 68 1.04 -19.49 0.25
CA VAL A 68 2.42 -19.70 -0.22
C VAL A 68 3.31 -20.13 0.94
N ALA A 69 3.20 -19.48 2.11
CA ALA A 69 3.96 -19.85 3.30
C ALA A 69 3.66 -21.28 3.75
N ALA A 70 2.38 -21.67 3.83
CA ALA A 70 1.99 -23.02 4.22
C ALA A 70 2.53 -24.09 3.25
N LYS A 71 2.50 -23.83 1.93
CA LYS A 71 3.08 -24.75 0.95
C LYS A 71 4.59 -24.88 1.10
N ALA A 72 5.28 -23.78 1.35
CA ALA A 72 6.72 -23.78 1.55
C ALA A 72 7.13 -24.54 2.84
N GLU A 73 6.32 -24.45 3.89
CA GLU A 73 6.52 -25.19 5.14
C GLU A 73 6.36 -26.70 4.93
N LEU A 74 5.27 -27.13 4.28
CA LEU A 74 5.06 -28.55 3.94
C LEU A 74 6.20 -29.12 3.09
N ALA A 75 6.63 -28.39 2.05
CA ALA A 75 7.73 -28.85 1.20
C ALA A 75 9.05 -29.01 1.98
N ARG A 76 9.32 -28.13 2.96
CA ARG A 76 10.49 -28.25 3.85
C ARG A 76 10.38 -29.46 4.76
N GLU A 77 9.20 -29.74 5.29
CA GLU A 77 8.96 -30.94 6.11
C GLU A 77 9.14 -32.23 5.30
N GLU A 78 8.64 -32.26 4.05
CA GLU A 78 8.80 -33.40 3.15
C GLU A 78 10.29 -33.65 2.84
N LEU A 79 11.03 -32.62 2.44
CA LEU A 79 12.48 -32.70 2.22
C LEU A 79 13.22 -33.21 3.47
N ALA A 80 12.91 -32.66 4.65
CA ALA A 80 13.55 -33.09 5.89
C ALA A 80 13.23 -34.55 6.24
N ARG A 81 12.04 -35.05 5.90
CA ARG A 81 11.69 -36.48 6.09
C ARG A 81 12.46 -37.38 5.14
N GLU A 82 12.56 -37.00 3.88
CA GLU A 82 13.33 -37.74 2.86
C GLU A 82 14.81 -37.82 3.25
N GLU A 83 15.41 -36.70 3.67
CA GLU A 83 16.80 -36.65 4.15
C GLU A 83 17.02 -37.58 5.36
N ASN A 84 16.13 -37.52 6.35
CA ASN A 84 16.24 -38.37 7.55
C ASN A 84 16.06 -39.86 7.24
N GLN A 85 15.19 -40.21 6.28
CA GLN A 85 15.03 -41.60 5.81
C GLN A 85 16.29 -42.09 5.10
N GLN A 86 16.88 -41.27 4.23
CA GLN A 86 18.09 -41.64 3.49
C GLN A 86 19.28 -41.86 4.45
N ILE A 87 19.46 -40.99 5.45
CA ILE A 87 20.50 -41.12 6.47
C ILE A 87 20.32 -42.42 7.28
N GLY A 88 19.08 -42.73 7.69
CA GLY A 88 18.77 -43.96 8.42
C GLY A 88 19.10 -45.23 7.64
N MET A 89 18.81 -45.24 6.32
CA MET A 89 19.16 -46.36 5.43
C MET A 89 20.67 -46.52 5.23
N THR A 90 21.44 -45.42 5.23
CA THR A 90 22.91 -45.50 5.10
C THR A 90 23.62 -45.97 6.36
N MET A 91 23.05 -45.76 7.55
CA MET A 91 23.67 -46.16 8.83
C MET A 91 23.37 -47.60 9.23
N SER A 92 22.46 -48.27 8.52
CA SER A 92 22.03 -49.65 8.80
C SER A 92 22.58 -50.69 7.80
N MET A 93 23.37 -50.26 6.81
CA MET A 93 24.23 -51.09 5.97
C MET A 93 25.65 -51.17 6.54
#